data_AF-A0AAD1VT91-F1
#
_entry.id   AF-A0AAD1VT91-F1
#
_cell.length_a   1.000
_cell.length_b   1.000
_cell.length_c   1.000
_cell.angle_alpha   90.00
_cell.angle_beta   90.00
_cell.angle_gamma   90.00
#
_symmetry.space_group_name_H-M   'P 1'
#
loop_
_entity.id
_entity.type
_entity.pdbx_description
1 polymer ?
#
loop_
_entity_poly.entity_id
_entity_poly.type
_entity_poly.pdbx_seq_one_letter_code
_entity_poly.pdbx_strand_id
1 'polypeptide(L)'
;MDRDYYIKEIRTQLNDTSSYQPMDGNPIQRLQTELQTLNRAAMDKGIITEGEYKYMFKKYPTTPVFYTLPKIHKNLQTPPGRPIVSGTDSILQPPAVMLDKFLIKCIPKQKSYIKDTNDLKKLINNLNIEHSTEVWLVTLDVQSLYTAIDHRGITSS
;
A
#
# COMPACT_ATOMS: atom_id res chain seq x y z
N MET A 1 4.35 -13.01 22.59
CA MET A 1 5.32 -11.91 22.38
C MET A 1 5.24 -11.04 23.62
N ASP A 2 6.38 -10.74 24.23
CA ASP A 2 6.46 -9.85 25.38
C ASP A 2 6.03 -8.41 25.01
N ARG A 3 5.34 -7.71 25.92
CA ARG A 3 4.79 -6.37 25.66
C ARG A 3 5.91 -5.34 25.48
N ASP A 4 6.96 -5.42 26.29
CA ASP A 4 8.06 -4.45 26.26
C ASP A 4 8.90 -4.65 25.00
N TYR A 5 9.13 -5.91 24.60
CA TYR A 5 9.71 -6.24 23.29
C TYR A 5 8.87 -5.64 22.14
N TYR A 6 7.55 -5.83 22.17
CA TYR A 6 6.66 -5.31 21.12
C TYR A 6 6.72 -3.77 21.02
N ILE A 7 6.67 -3.07 22.16
CA ILE A 7 6.78 -1.60 22.19
C ILE A 7 8.15 -1.14 21.71
N LYS A 8 9.24 -1.83 22.11
CA LYS A 8 10.60 -1.52 21.67
C LYS A 8 10.75 -1.69 20.15
N GLU A 9 10.23 -2.77 19.60
CA GLU A 9 10.24 -3.02 18.15
C GLU A 9 9.52 -1.90 17.39
N ILE A 10 8.31 -1.52 17.83
CA ILE A 10 7.56 -0.41 17.23
C ILE A 10 8.37 0.88 17.24
N ARG A 11 8.93 1.26 18.39
CA ARG A 11 9.73 2.49 18.50
C ARG A 11 10.97 2.45 17.63
N THR A 12 11.62 1.29 17.54
CA THR A 12 12.79 1.10 16.67
C THR A 12 12.43 1.35 15.21
N GLN A 13 11.29 0.83 14.74
CA GLN A 13 10.82 1.05 13.37
C GLN A 13 10.42 2.52 13.12
N LEU A 14 9.65 3.14 14.03
CA LEU A 14 9.19 4.52 13.86
C LEU A 14 10.29 5.57 14.02
N ASN A 15 11.43 5.21 14.62
CA ASN A 15 12.60 6.08 14.72
C ASN A 15 13.46 6.10 13.44
N ASP A 16 13.14 5.30 12.42
CA ASP A 16 13.79 5.41 11.12
C ASP A 16 13.35 6.69 10.40
N THR A 17 14.16 7.74 10.52
CA THR A 17 13.91 9.06 9.92
C THR A 17 14.11 9.09 8.40
N SER A 18 14.62 8.00 7.80
CA SER A 18 14.65 7.87 6.34
C SER A 18 13.27 7.51 5.77
N SER A 19 12.43 6.86 6.58
CA SER A 19 11.10 6.37 6.19
C SER A 19 9.95 7.13 6.84
N TYR A 20 10.13 7.63 8.07
CA TYR A 20 9.08 8.22 8.88
C TYR A 20 9.44 9.64 9.34
N GLN A 21 8.41 10.47 9.44
CA GLN A 21 8.52 11.82 10.00
C GLN A 21 7.45 12.02 11.08
N PRO A 22 7.78 12.65 12.23
CA PRO A 22 6.78 13.04 13.20
C PRO A 22 5.77 14.03 12.60
N MET A 23 4.52 13.94 13.04
CA MET A 23 3.46 14.86 12.65
C MET A 23 3.13 15.79 13.81
N ASP A 24 2.94 17.08 13.52
CA ASP A 24 2.64 18.11 14.52
C ASP A 24 1.22 17.99 15.11
N GLY A 25 0.37 17.13 14.55
CA GLY A 25 -0.98 16.90 15.04
C GLY A 25 -1.76 15.90 14.20
N ASN A 26 -3.00 15.65 14.62
CA ASN A 26 -3.91 14.76 13.89
C ASN A 26 -4.33 15.41 12.55
N PRO A 27 -4.00 14.80 11.40
CA PRO A 27 -4.25 15.41 10.10
C PRO A 27 -5.70 15.28 9.61
N ILE A 28 -6.58 14.58 10.35
CA ILE A 28 -7.92 14.20 9.86
C ILE A 28 -8.72 15.40 9.38
N GLN A 29 -8.73 16.51 10.14
CA GLN A 29 -9.52 17.69 9.76
C GLN A 29 -9.01 18.29 8.44
N ARG A 30 -7.69 18.44 8.29
CA ARG A 30 -7.06 18.94 7.06
C ARG A 30 -7.39 18.03 5.86
N LEU A 31 -7.19 16.72 6.02
CA LEU A 31 -7.49 15.73 4.97
C LEU A 31 -8.98 15.74 4.59
N GLN A 32 -9.87 15.97 5.55
CA GLN A 32 -11.30 16.06 5.28
C GLN A 32 -11.65 17.26 4.42
N THR A 33 -11.07 18.43 4.72
CA THR A 33 -11.22 19.62 3.89
C THR A 33 -10.65 19.41 2.49
N GLU A 34 -9.44 18.88 2.37
CA GLU A 34 -8.79 18.62 1.08
C GLU A 34 -9.61 17.65 0.20
N LEU A 35 -10.09 16.55 0.78
CA LEU A 35 -10.93 15.58 0.06
C LEU A 35 -12.27 16.18 -0.35
N GLN A 36 -12.91 16.97 0.52
CA GLN A 36 -14.16 17.65 0.18
C GLN A 36 -13.97 18.59 -1.00
N THR A 37 -12.92 19.41 -0.98
CA THR A 37 -12.59 20.32 -2.08
C THR A 37 -12.32 19.56 -3.38
N LEU A 38 -11.52 18.49 -3.33
CA LEU A 38 -11.21 17.67 -4.50
C LEU A 38 -12.47 17.00 -5.07
N ASN A 39 -13.25 16.35 -4.21
CA ASN A 39 -14.46 15.64 -4.63
C ASN A 39 -15.51 16.60 -5.17
N ARG A 40 -15.64 17.80 -4.58
CA ARG A 40 -16.54 18.84 -5.09
C ARG A 40 -16.15 19.27 -6.50
N ALA A 41 -14.87 19.58 -6.71
CA ALA A 41 -14.36 19.96 -8.02
C ALA A 41 -14.53 18.84 -9.06
N ALA A 42 -14.34 17.58 -8.67
CA ALA A 42 -14.57 16.44 -9.56
C ALA A 42 -16.06 16.27 -9.92
N MET A 43 -16.95 16.47 -8.95
CA MET A 43 -18.40 16.40 -9.16
C MET A 43 -18.89 17.53 -10.07
N ASP A 44 -18.42 18.76 -9.85
CA ASP A 44 -18.80 19.91 -10.68
C ASP A 44 -18.32 19.76 -12.14
N LYS A 45 -17.24 19.00 -12.37
CA LYS A 45 -16.76 18.61 -13.70
C LYS A 45 -17.46 17.38 -14.28
N GLY A 46 -18.39 16.76 -13.55
CA GLY A 46 -19.07 15.53 -13.96
C GLY A 46 -18.18 14.28 -14.01
N ILE A 47 -17.01 14.30 -13.36
CA ILE A 47 -16.08 13.16 -13.29
C ILE A 47 -16.63 12.08 -12.35
N ILE A 48 -17.28 12.50 -11.26
CA ILE A 48 -17.95 11.63 -10.30
C ILE A 48 -19.41 12.03 -10.16
N THR A 49 -20.24 11.07 -9.81
CA THR A 49 -21.66 11.26 -9.51
C THR A 49 -21.87 11.81 -8.10
N GLU A 50 -23.07 12.35 -7.83
CA GLU A 50 -23.46 12.77 -6.49
C GLU A 50 -23.44 11.60 -5.48
N GLY A 51 -23.80 10.39 -5.95
CA GLY A 51 -23.74 9.17 -5.12
C GLY A 51 -22.30 8.82 -4.71
N GLU A 52 -21.35 8.92 -5.64
CA GLU A 52 -19.92 8.70 -5.35
C GLU A 52 -19.35 9.79 -4.44
N TYR A 53 -19.73 11.05 -4.64
CA TYR A 53 -19.37 12.15 -3.75
C TYR A 53 -19.84 11.86 -2.31
N LYS A 54 -21.10 11.46 -2.13
CA LYS A 54 -21.67 11.09 -0.83
C LYS A 54 -20.98 9.88 -0.22
N TYR A 55 -20.66 8.86 -1.03
CA TYR A 55 -19.95 7.66 -0.58
C TYR A 55 -18.53 7.99 -0.08
N MET A 56 -17.82 8.87 -0.78
CA MET A 56 -16.46 9.26 -0.40
C MET A 56 -16.40 10.19 0.81
N PHE A 57 -17.52 10.79 1.20
CA PHE A 57 -17.59 11.66 2.36
C PHE A 57 -17.82 10.85 3.66
N LYS A 58 -16.85 10.91 4.58
CA LYS A 58 -16.97 10.31 5.91
C LYS A 58 -16.97 11.38 7.00
N LYS A 59 -18.10 11.54 7.69
CA LYS A 59 -18.27 12.59 8.72
C LYS A 59 -17.45 12.34 9.99
N TYR A 60 -17.35 11.08 10.40
CA TYR A 60 -16.65 10.67 11.63
C TYR A 60 -15.67 9.53 11.30
N PRO A 61 -14.49 9.82 10.73
CA PRO A 61 -13.50 8.82 10.39
C PRO A 61 -12.69 8.38 11.63
N THR A 62 -12.22 7.14 11.61
CA THR A 62 -11.29 6.61 12.62
C THR A 62 -9.85 6.96 12.26
N THR A 63 -9.02 7.30 13.25
CA THR A 63 -7.57 7.44 13.04
C THR A 63 -6.95 6.08 12.71
N PRO A 64 -6.18 5.95 11.61
CA PRO A 64 -5.50 4.71 11.28
C PRO A 64 -4.61 4.21 12.43
N VAL A 65 -4.63 2.90 12.68
CA VAL A 65 -3.90 2.29 13.79
C VAL A 65 -2.66 1.59 13.28
N PHE A 66 -1.50 1.96 13.83
CA PHE A 66 -0.23 1.27 13.57
C PHE A 66 -0.03 0.10 14.53
N TYR A 67 0.38 -1.05 13.99
CA TYR A 67 0.76 -2.24 14.76
C TYR A 67 1.75 -3.09 13.98
N THR A 68 2.35 -4.10 14.63
CA THR A 68 3.28 -5.02 13.95
C THR A 68 2.85 -6.48 14.07
N LEU A 69 3.17 -7.29 13.04
CA LEU A 69 3.02 -8.74 13.07
C LEU A 69 4.39 -9.43 12.98
N PRO A 70 4.69 -10.46 13.80
CA PRO A 70 5.99 -11.12 13.79
C PRO A 70 6.27 -11.86 12.47
N LYS A 71 7.45 -11.62 11.88
CA LYS A 71 7.98 -12.39 10.75
C LYS A 71 8.76 -13.62 11.25
N ILE A 72 8.05 -14.63 11.75
CA ILE A 72 8.64 -15.85 12.36
C ILE A 72 9.58 -16.64 11.42
N HIS A 73 9.39 -16.52 10.11
CA HIS A 73 10.25 -17.14 9.10
C HIS A 73 11.63 -16.48 8.97
N LYS A 74 11.88 -15.32 9.60
CA LYS A 74 13.18 -14.65 9.61
C LYS A 74 13.98 -14.98 10.88
N ASN A 75 13.33 -15.09 12.02
CA ASN A 75 13.94 -15.48 13.30
C ASN A 75 12.85 -16.03 14.24
N LEU A 76 13.09 -17.19 14.85
CA LEU A 76 12.14 -17.85 15.74
C LEU A 76 12.19 -17.34 17.19
N GLN A 77 13.34 -16.82 17.63
CA GLN A 77 13.55 -16.33 19.01
C GLN A 77 13.12 -14.87 19.14
N THR A 78 13.57 -14.02 18.22
CA THR A 78 13.26 -12.59 18.17
C THR A 78 12.80 -12.21 16.77
N PRO A 79 11.56 -12.57 16.38
CA PRO A 79 11.06 -12.27 15.05
C PRO A 79 10.93 -10.75 14.86
N PRO A 80 11.44 -10.20 13.74
CA PRO A 80 11.24 -8.79 13.42
C PRO A 80 9.76 -8.51 13.14
N GLY A 81 9.30 -7.31 13.48
CA GLY A 81 7.93 -6.87 13.22
C GLY A 81 7.71 -6.52 11.75
N ARG A 82 6.58 -6.94 11.18
CA ARG A 82 6.03 -6.40 9.93
C ARG A 82 5.14 -5.22 10.28
N PRO A 83 5.51 -3.97 9.94
CA PRO A 83 4.65 -2.81 10.19
C PRO A 83 3.37 -2.90 9.38
N ILE A 84 2.25 -2.57 10.01
CA ILE A 84 0.92 -2.50 9.38
C ILE A 84 0.21 -1.26 9.89
N VAL A 85 -0.44 -0.55 8.98
CA VAL A 85 -1.39 0.53 9.29
C VAL A 85 -2.79 0.05 8.92
N SER A 86 -3.67 -0.12 9.91
CA SER A 86 -5.08 -0.39 9.66
C SER A 86 -5.77 0.89 9.22
N GLY A 87 -6.17 0.94 7.95
CA GLY A 87 -7.01 2.01 7.39
C GLY A 87 -8.51 1.76 7.57
N THR A 88 -8.93 0.74 8.33
CA THR A 88 -10.35 0.42 8.52
C THR A 88 -11.08 1.60 9.14
N ASP A 89 -12.19 1.95 8.54
CA ASP A 89 -13.01 3.11 8.86
C ASP A 89 -12.32 4.47 8.80
N SER A 90 -11.12 4.53 8.23
CA SER A 90 -10.39 5.78 8.05
C SER A 90 -10.99 6.67 6.97
N ILE A 91 -10.56 7.93 6.99
CA ILE A 91 -11.00 8.94 6.02
C ILE A 91 -10.63 8.60 4.57
N LEU A 92 -9.51 7.87 4.37
CA LEU A 92 -9.02 7.50 3.05
C LEU A 92 -9.60 6.19 2.52
N GLN A 93 -10.29 5.40 3.36
CA GLN A 93 -10.79 4.09 2.94
C GLN A 93 -11.80 4.19 1.78
N PRO A 94 -12.87 5.01 1.83
CA PRO A 94 -13.83 5.05 0.71
C PRO A 94 -13.21 5.57 -0.61
N PRO A 95 -12.40 6.66 -0.61
CA PRO A 95 -11.65 7.06 -1.80
C PRO A 95 -10.71 5.97 -2.33
N ALA A 96 -9.99 5.25 -1.45
CA ALA A 96 -9.10 4.16 -1.86
C ALA A 96 -9.86 3.00 -2.51
N VAL A 97 -11.02 2.61 -1.95
CA VAL A 97 -11.90 1.59 -2.54
C VAL A 97 -12.44 2.03 -3.89
N MET A 98 -12.78 3.30 -4.05
CA MET A 98 -13.22 3.85 -5.33
C MET A 98 -12.08 3.82 -6.35
N LEU A 99 -10.89 4.27 -5.99
CA LEU A 99 -9.71 4.26 -6.86
C LEU A 99 -9.37 2.83 -7.32
N ASP A 100 -9.40 1.85 -6.40
CA ASP A 100 -9.12 0.45 -6.71
C ASP A 100 -10.03 -0.12 -7.81
N LYS A 101 -11.33 0.24 -7.81
CA LYS A 101 -12.28 -0.16 -8.87
C LYS A 101 -11.88 0.31 -10.27
N PHE A 102 -11.14 1.41 -10.37
CA PHE A 102 -10.60 1.89 -11.65
C PHE A 102 -9.25 1.24 -11.95
N LEU A 103 -8.34 1.20 -10.96
CA LEU A 103 -7.00 0.63 -11.13
C LEU A 103 -7.04 -0.84 -11.55
N ILE A 104 -7.94 -1.64 -10.99
CA ILE A 104 -8.06 -3.07 -11.31
C ILE A 104 -8.36 -3.34 -12.80
N LYS A 105 -8.94 -2.36 -13.51
CA LYS A 105 -9.18 -2.44 -14.96
C LYS A 105 -7.95 -2.07 -15.80
N CYS A 106 -7.02 -1.32 -15.22
CA CYS A 106 -5.80 -0.83 -15.86
C CYS A 106 -4.60 -1.75 -15.61
N ILE A 107 -4.54 -2.38 -14.44
CA ILE A 107 -3.44 -3.27 -14.05
C ILE A 107 -3.17 -4.38 -15.08
N PRO A 108 -4.16 -5.10 -15.64
CA PRO A 108 -3.91 -6.16 -16.61
C PRO A 108 -3.31 -5.68 -17.95
N LYS A 109 -3.30 -4.38 -18.22
CA LYS A 109 -2.74 -3.79 -19.44
C LYS A 109 -1.22 -3.59 -19.36
N GLN A 110 -0.63 -3.76 -18.17
CA GLN A 110 0.81 -3.59 -17.97
C GLN A 110 1.57 -4.78 -18.56
N LYS A 111 2.71 -4.50 -19.22
CA LYS A 111 3.55 -5.56 -19.83
C LYS A 111 4.10 -6.56 -18.82
N SER A 112 4.33 -6.12 -17.59
CA SER A 112 4.86 -6.92 -16.48
C SER A 112 3.76 -7.53 -15.59
N TYR A 113 2.49 -7.41 -15.99
CA TYR A 113 1.39 -7.94 -15.19
C TYR A 113 1.45 -9.46 -15.11
N ILE A 114 1.44 -9.98 -13.90
CA ILE A 114 1.25 -11.39 -13.57
C ILE A 114 0.08 -11.44 -12.60
N LYS A 115 -0.96 -12.19 -12.94
CA LYS A 115 -2.20 -12.19 -12.15
C LYS A 115 -2.02 -12.84 -10.78
N ASP A 116 -1.46 -14.04 -10.77
CA ASP A 116 -1.33 -14.88 -9.58
C ASP A 116 -0.27 -15.97 -9.78
N THR A 117 -0.07 -16.81 -8.75
CA THR A 117 0.89 -17.91 -8.77
C THR A 117 0.62 -18.94 -9.88
N ASN A 118 -0.63 -19.16 -10.27
CA ASN A 118 -0.96 -20.11 -11.32
C ASN A 118 -0.65 -19.53 -12.70
N ASP A 119 -0.87 -18.24 -12.88
CA ASP A 119 -0.48 -17.50 -14.09
C ASP A 119 1.05 -17.54 -14.28
N LEU A 120 1.82 -17.31 -13.22
CA LEU A 120 3.27 -17.47 -13.25
C LEU A 120 3.71 -18.89 -13.62
N LYS A 121 3.10 -19.92 -13.03
CA LYS A 121 3.41 -21.32 -13.38
C LYS A 121 3.17 -21.62 -14.85
N LYS A 122 2.06 -21.13 -15.41
CA LYS A 122 1.75 -21.27 -16.84
C LYS A 122 2.79 -20.56 -17.70
N LEU A 123 3.18 -19.33 -17.33
CA LEU A 123 4.21 -18.58 -18.02
C LEU A 123 5.52 -19.37 -18.08
N ILE A 124 5.99 -19.88 -16.93
CA ILE A 124 7.23 -20.66 -16.84
C ILE A 124 7.14 -21.97 -17.63
N ASN A 125 6.05 -22.72 -17.50
CA ASN A 125 5.86 -24.00 -18.20
C ASN A 125 5.78 -23.85 -19.73
N ASN A 126 5.38 -22.67 -20.22
CA ASN A 126 5.29 -22.37 -21.64
C ASN A 126 6.60 -21.79 -22.21
N LEU A 127 7.64 -21.58 -21.39
CA LEU A 127 8.95 -21.20 -21.89
C LEU A 127 9.55 -22.37 -22.67
N ASN A 128 9.66 -22.21 -23.99
CA ASN A 128 10.37 -23.17 -24.83
C ASN A 128 11.85 -22.81 -24.84
N ILE A 129 12.65 -23.56 -24.09
CA ILE A 129 14.09 -23.37 -23.98
C ILE A 129 14.74 -24.56 -24.68
N GLU A 130 15.56 -24.30 -25.70
CA GLU A 130 16.31 -25.37 -26.36
C GLU A 130 17.30 -26.01 -25.40
N HIS A 131 17.36 -27.34 -25.38
CA HIS A 131 18.23 -28.11 -24.48
C HIS A 131 19.73 -27.78 -24.60
N SER A 132 20.16 -27.22 -25.73
CA SER A 132 21.53 -26.77 -25.97
C SER A 132 21.84 -25.36 -25.43
N THR A 133 20.83 -24.63 -24.93
CA THR A 133 21.00 -23.26 -24.44
C THR A 133 21.36 -23.29 -22.95
N GLU A 134 22.45 -22.63 -22.60
CA GLU A 134 22.79 -22.36 -21.20
C GLU A 134 21.81 -21.31 -20.63
N VAL A 135 21.16 -21.64 -19.52
CA VAL A 135 20.14 -20.77 -18.90
C VAL A 135 20.49 -20.49 -17.46
N TRP A 136 20.42 -19.21 -17.10
CA TRP A 136 20.61 -18.73 -15.75
C TRP A 136 19.27 -18.34 -15.14
N LEU A 137 18.93 -18.94 -14.00
CA LEU A 137 17.81 -18.50 -13.19
C LEU A 137 18.29 -17.43 -12.20
N VAL A 138 17.84 -16.20 -12.40
CA VAL A 138 18.12 -15.07 -11.52
C VAL A 138 16.91 -14.79 -10.66
N THR A 139 17.12 -14.65 -9.35
CA THR A 139 16.07 -14.25 -8.39
C THR A 139 16.45 -12.95 -7.72
N LEU A 140 15.48 -12.07 -7.55
CA LEU A 140 15.62 -10.75 -6.94
C LEU A 140 14.48 -10.56 -5.94
N ASP A 141 14.80 -10.07 -4.75
CA ASP A 141 13.83 -9.70 -3.73
C ASP A 141 13.95 -8.20 -3.44
N VAL A 142 12.80 -7.51 -3.36
CA VAL A 142 12.77 -6.09 -3.01
C VAL A 142 12.56 -5.95 -1.51
N GLN A 143 13.55 -5.39 -0.82
CA GLN A 143 13.45 -5.13 0.59
C GLN A 143 12.59 -3.89 0.86
N SER A 144 11.66 -4.01 1.80
CA SER A 144 10.87 -2.89 2.33
C SER A 144 10.17 -2.03 1.25
N LEU A 145 9.57 -2.70 0.25
CA LEU A 145 8.95 -2.06 -0.91
C LEU A 145 8.17 -0.78 -0.58
N TYR A 146 7.23 -0.83 0.37
CA TYR A 146 6.36 0.30 0.69
C TYR A 146 7.09 1.54 1.23
N THR A 147 8.16 1.37 2.01
CA THR A 147 8.93 2.51 2.53
C THR A 147 9.99 2.99 1.53
N ALA A 148 10.26 2.22 0.49
CA ALA A 148 11.21 2.56 -0.57
C ALA A 148 10.58 3.28 -1.78
N ILE A 149 9.26 3.50 -1.78
CA ILE A 149 8.57 4.23 -2.85
C ILE A 149 8.89 5.73 -2.75
N ASP A 150 9.55 6.29 -3.77
CA ASP A 150 9.81 7.74 -3.83
C ASP A 150 8.52 8.52 -4.12
N HIS A 151 8.11 9.34 -3.14
CA HIS A 151 6.91 10.16 -3.26
C HIS A 151 7.04 11.27 -4.32
N ARG A 152 8.26 11.72 -4.66
CA ARG A 152 8.48 12.81 -5.63
C ARG A 152 8.14 12.41 -7.06
N GLY A 153 8.34 11.14 -7.41
CA GLY A 153 8.02 10.60 -8.74
C GLY A 153 6.54 10.30 -8.97
N ILE A 154 5.71 10.38 -7.93
CA ILE A 154 4.27 10.09 -7.99
C ILE A 154 3.44 11.38 -8.13
N THR A 155 3.96 12.52 -7.67
CA THR A 155 3.25 13.81 -7.66
C THR A 155 3.58 14.71 -8.85
N SER A 156 4.34 14.24 -9.84
CA SER A 156 4.69 15.04 -11.03
C SER A 156 3.62 14.92 -12.12
N SER A 157 2.60 15.75 -12.01
CA SER A 157 1.74 16.21 -13.11
C SER A 157 1.15 17.58 -12.83
#